data_AF-A0A7X7PDS1-F1
#
_entry.id   AF-A0A7X7PDS1-F1
#
_cell.length_a   1.000
_cell.length_b   1.000
_cell.length_c   1.000
_cell.angle_alpha   90.00
_cell.angle_beta   90.00
_cell.angle_gamma   90.00
#
_symmetry.space_group_name_H-M   'P 1'
#
loop_
_entity.id
_entity.type
_entity.pdbx_description
1 polymer ?
#
loop_
_entity_poly.entity_id
_entity_poly.type
_entity_poly.pdbx_seq_one_letter_code
_entity_poly.pdbx_strand_id
1 'polypeptide(L)'
;MRVGYGAQDDPVREPGLDLDQLEDGWLPLLRQWMGIAIDTGVVEPNAMTLATVDAQGLPVSRTVLCKGLSEDGVLFFTNYDSDKARQLTAVPYASATFAWIPNAHQVTVRGRVERAGAAVTAEYWSSRPR
;
A
#
# COMPACT_ATOMS: atom_id res chain seq x y z
N MET A 1 26.39 11.86 -5.49
CA MET A 1 25.27 12.73 -5.92
C MET A 1 24.43 13.04 -4.70
N ARG A 2 24.36 14.31 -4.26
CA ARG A 2 23.39 14.74 -3.23
C ARG A 2 22.18 15.31 -3.98
N VAL A 3 21.01 14.75 -3.74
CA VAL A 3 19.75 15.32 -4.22
C VAL A 3 19.41 16.44 -3.25
N GLY A 4 19.34 17.69 -3.73
CA GLY A 4 18.82 18.79 -2.92
C GLY A 4 17.31 18.63 -2.77
N TYR A 5 16.79 18.84 -1.56
CA TYR A 5 15.35 19.01 -1.36
C TYR A 5 14.92 20.33 -2.02
N GLY A 6 13.78 20.33 -2.70
CA GLY A 6 13.22 21.50 -3.40
C GLY A 6 12.99 22.70 -2.49
N ALA A 7 12.82 23.87 -3.11
CA ALA A 7 12.90 25.22 -2.54
C ALA A 7 12.12 25.46 -1.22
N GLN A 8 12.64 26.39 -0.43
CA GLN A 8 12.24 26.79 0.95
C GLN A 8 10.82 27.36 1.13
N ASP A 9 9.99 27.39 0.10
CA ASP A 9 8.62 27.88 0.17
C ASP A 9 7.66 26.76 -0.28
N ASP A 10 7.41 25.81 0.62
CA ASP A 10 6.42 24.75 0.40
C ASP A 10 5.09 25.16 1.04
N PRO A 11 4.09 25.61 0.25
CA PRO A 11 2.78 26.02 0.76
C PRO A 11 1.96 24.83 1.29
N VAL A 12 2.43 23.59 1.11
CA VAL A 12 1.75 22.36 1.53
C VAL A 12 2.43 21.78 2.77
N ARG A 13 2.63 22.60 3.80
CA ARG A 13 2.88 22.06 5.13
C ARG A 13 1.52 21.82 5.79
N GLU A 14 0.93 20.66 5.50
CA GLU A 14 -0.13 20.10 6.35
C GLU A 14 0.31 20.22 7.82
N PRO A 15 -0.61 20.54 8.76
CA PRO A 15 -0.29 20.42 10.18
C PRO A 15 0.30 19.03 10.40
N GLY A 16 1.44 18.97 11.10
CA GLY A 16 2.14 17.70 11.30
C GLY A 16 1.22 16.66 11.93
N LEU A 17 1.47 15.37 11.65
CA LEU A 17 0.74 14.26 12.23
C LEU A 17 0.68 14.40 13.77
N ASP A 18 -0.53 14.48 14.31
CA ASP A 18 -0.81 14.50 15.75
C ASP A 18 -1.49 13.19 16.17
N LEU A 19 -1.33 12.82 17.44
CA LEU A 19 -1.81 11.56 18.00
C LEU A 19 -3.34 11.48 18.10
N ASP A 20 -4.01 12.62 18.20
CA ASP A 20 -5.48 12.72 18.17
C ASP A 20 -6.07 12.20 16.85
N GLN A 21 -5.33 12.32 15.75
CA GLN A 21 -5.71 11.78 14.44
C GLN A 21 -5.73 10.24 14.39
N LEU A 22 -5.25 9.56 15.44
CA LEU A 22 -5.29 8.12 15.62
C LEU A 22 -6.34 7.66 16.65
N GLU A 23 -7.19 8.54 17.18
CA GLU A 23 -8.21 8.20 18.18
C GLU A 23 -9.13 7.06 17.74
N ASP A 24 -9.55 7.07 16.47
CA ASP A 24 -10.38 6.03 15.86
C ASP A 24 -9.56 4.87 15.25
N GLY A 25 -8.25 4.82 15.52
CA GLY A 25 -7.33 3.82 15.03
C GLY A 25 -6.69 4.14 13.68
N TRP A 26 -5.92 3.19 13.17
CA TRP A 26 -5.07 3.37 11.98
C TRP A 26 -5.84 3.43 10.67
N LEU A 27 -6.96 2.69 10.58
CA LEU A 27 -7.70 2.51 9.34
C LEU A 27 -8.41 3.81 8.89
N PRO A 28 -9.11 4.56 9.77
CA PRO A 28 -9.67 5.85 9.42
C PRO A 28 -8.63 6.84 8.90
N LEU A 29 -7.47 6.94 9.58
CA LEU A 29 -6.38 7.82 9.14
C LEU A 29 -5.83 7.43 7.76
N LEU A 30 -5.61 6.12 7.51
CA LEU A 30 -5.15 5.66 6.20
C LEU A 30 -6.15 6.01 5.10
N ARG A 31 -7.45 5.80 5.36
CA ARG A 31 -8.53 6.14 4.41
C ARG A 31 -8.59 7.64 4.14
N GLN A 32 -8.45 8.47 5.18
CA GLN A 32 -8.39 9.91 5.04
C GLN A 32 -7.22 10.35 4.15
N TRP A 33 -6.01 9.84 4.40
CA TRP A 33 -4.84 10.19 3.61
C TRP A 33 -4.92 9.69 2.16
N MET A 34 -5.50 8.50 1.93
CA MET A 34 -5.78 8.03 0.57
C MET A 34 -6.82 8.92 -0.13
N GLY A 35 -7.84 9.40 0.59
CA GLY A 35 -8.82 10.37 0.11
C GLY A 35 -8.16 11.69 -0.31
N ILE A 36 -7.29 12.24 0.52
CA ILE A 36 -6.49 13.44 0.19
C ILE A 36 -5.65 13.21 -1.08
N ALA A 37 -4.99 12.06 -1.21
CA ALA A 37 -4.21 11.74 -2.40
C ALA A 37 -5.08 11.65 -3.67
N ILE A 38 -6.30 11.13 -3.58
CA ILE A 38 -7.29 11.12 -4.67
C ILE A 38 -7.69 12.55 -5.03
N ASP A 39 -8.11 13.35 -4.05
CA ASP A 39 -8.66 14.69 -4.24
C ASP A 39 -7.61 15.67 -4.80
N THR A 40 -6.34 15.46 -4.46
CA THR A 40 -5.19 16.22 -4.98
C THR A 40 -4.67 15.71 -6.32
N GLY A 41 -5.25 14.65 -6.88
CA GLY A 41 -4.92 14.14 -8.21
C GLY A 41 -3.60 13.36 -8.28
N VAL A 42 -3.17 12.72 -7.19
CA VAL A 42 -2.02 11.80 -7.24
C VAL A 42 -2.30 10.66 -8.21
N VAL A 43 -1.35 10.37 -9.09
CA VAL A 43 -1.44 9.27 -10.05
C VAL A 43 -1.43 7.93 -9.30
N GLU A 44 -2.43 7.07 -9.58
CA GLU A 44 -2.58 5.75 -8.99
C GLU A 44 -2.46 5.77 -7.44
N PRO A 45 -3.36 6.48 -6.72
CA PRO A 45 -3.21 6.70 -5.28
C PRO A 45 -3.39 5.40 -4.46
N ASN A 46 -3.95 4.36 -5.05
CA ASN A 46 -4.03 3.03 -4.45
C ASN A 46 -2.83 2.13 -4.80
N ALA A 47 -1.85 2.60 -5.56
CA ALA A 47 -0.61 1.86 -5.80
C ALA A 47 0.24 1.80 -4.53
N MET A 48 0.82 0.63 -4.29
CA MET A 48 1.71 0.39 -3.16
C MET A 48 2.93 -0.43 -3.60
N THR A 49 4.09 -0.10 -3.03
CA THR A 49 5.30 -0.91 -3.18
C THR A 49 5.22 -2.09 -2.23
N LEU A 50 5.05 -3.30 -2.77
CA LEU A 50 5.03 -4.55 -2.02
C LEU A 50 6.44 -5.16 -1.98
N ALA A 51 7.02 -5.26 -0.80
CA ALA A 51 8.23 -6.02 -0.53
C ALA A 51 7.90 -7.40 0.03
N THR A 52 8.55 -8.41 -0.54
CA THR A 52 8.54 -9.81 -0.08
C THR A 52 9.98 -10.30 0.03
N VAL A 53 10.18 -11.51 0.53
CA VAL A 53 11.49 -12.13 0.67
C VAL A 53 11.46 -13.48 -0.04
N ASP A 54 12.52 -13.82 -0.76
CA ASP A 54 12.67 -15.15 -1.35
C ASP A 54 13.09 -16.21 -0.34
N ALA A 55 13.22 -17.46 -0.80
CA ALA A 55 13.58 -18.59 0.07
C ALA A 55 15.01 -18.48 0.63
N GLN A 56 15.85 -17.61 0.07
CA GLN A 56 17.22 -17.35 0.50
C GLN A 56 17.32 -16.17 1.47
N GLY A 57 16.20 -15.50 1.77
CA GLY A 57 16.20 -14.33 2.64
C GLY A 57 16.48 -13.01 1.90
N LEU A 58 16.50 -13.00 0.57
CA LEU A 58 16.77 -11.79 -0.20
C LEU A 58 15.47 -10.99 -0.47
N PRO A 59 15.47 -9.68 -0.21
CA PRO A 59 14.28 -8.84 -0.41
C PRO A 59 14.04 -8.60 -1.90
N VAL A 60 12.76 -8.63 -2.29
CA VAL A 60 12.30 -8.30 -3.65
C VAL A 60 11.10 -7.37 -3.54
N SER A 61 11.09 -6.28 -4.32
CA SER A 61 10.01 -5.29 -4.32
C SER A 61 9.41 -5.08 -5.71
N ARG A 62 8.12 -4.74 -5.75
CA ARG A 62 7.39 -4.34 -6.96
C ARG A 62 6.15 -3.54 -6.59
N THR A 63 5.60 -2.79 -7.54
CA THR A 63 4.30 -2.13 -7.38
C THR A 63 3.15 -3.12 -7.56
N VAL A 64 2.14 -3.01 -6.70
CA VAL A 64 0.83 -3.66 -6.85
C VAL A 64 -0.27 -2.64 -6.51
N LEU A 65 -1.52 -2.93 -6.88
CA LEU A 65 -2.64 -2.05 -6.54
C LEU A 65 -3.41 -2.60 -5.34
N CYS A 66 -3.66 -1.74 -4.36
CA CYS A 66 -4.63 -1.98 -3.31
C CYS A 66 -6.04 -2.04 -3.91
N LYS A 67 -6.76 -3.12 -3.61
CA LYS A 67 -8.14 -3.40 -4.08
C LYS A 67 -9.14 -3.53 -2.94
N GLY A 68 -8.68 -3.47 -1.69
CA GLY A 68 -9.53 -3.44 -0.51
C GLY A 68 -8.71 -3.06 0.71
N LEU A 69 -9.38 -2.41 1.67
CA LEU A 69 -8.77 -1.92 2.89
C LEU A 69 -9.79 -2.03 4.04
N SER A 70 -9.49 -2.90 5.00
CA SER A 70 -10.31 -3.18 6.19
C SER A 70 -9.44 -3.23 7.45
N GLU A 71 -10.06 -3.50 8.61
CA GLU A 71 -9.34 -3.72 9.87
C GLU A 71 -8.37 -4.90 9.79
N ASP A 72 -8.66 -5.89 8.93
CA ASP A 72 -7.81 -7.05 8.68
C ASP A 72 -6.58 -6.71 7.82
N GLY A 73 -6.54 -5.52 7.22
CA GLY A 73 -5.41 -5.00 6.47
C GLY A 73 -5.71 -4.68 5.01
N VAL A 74 -4.75 -4.99 4.13
CA VAL A 74 -4.75 -4.57 2.72
C VAL A 74 -4.94 -5.78 1.80
N LEU A 75 -5.91 -5.68 0.88
CA LEU A 75 -6.18 -6.68 -0.14
C LEU A 75 -5.56 -6.27 -1.49
N PHE A 76 -4.87 -7.21 -2.15
CA PHE A 76 -4.41 -7.07 -3.52
C PHE A 76 -4.58 -8.40 -4.26
N PHE A 77 -4.63 -8.35 -5.59
CA PHE A 77 -4.74 -9.53 -6.44
C PHE A 77 -3.50 -9.70 -7.31
N THR A 78 -3.07 -10.94 -7.51
CA THR A 78 -1.93 -11.31 -8.34
C THR A 78 -2.12 -12.71 -8.91
N ASN A 79 -1.30 -13.08 -9.90
CA ASN A 79 -1.18 -14.46 -10.35
C ASN A 79 -0.49 -15.32 -9.27
N TYR A 80 -1.07 -16.49 -8.94
CA TYR A 80 -0.54 -17.47 -8.00
C TYR A 80 0.78 -18.13 -8.45
N ASP A 81 1.09 -18.09 -9.75
CA ASP A 81 2.34 -18.63 -10.31
C ASP A 81 3.44 -17.57 -10.46
N SER A 82 3.22 -16.36 -9.95
CA SER A 82 4.22 -15.29 -10.01
C SER A 82 5.30 -15.43 -8.93
N ASP A 83 6.44 -14.78 -9.10
CA ASP A 83 7.53 -14.78 -8.11
C ASP A 83 7.06 -14.35 -6.72
N LYS A 84 6.28 -13.26 -6.64
CA LYS A 84 5.75 -12.78 -5.35
C LYS A 84 4.84 -13.81 -4.68
N ALA A 85 4.08 -14.58 -5.45
CA ALA A 85 3.18 -15.60 -4.90
C ALA A 85 3.97 -16.82 -4.38
N ARG A 86 5.03 -17.25 -5.10
CA ARG A 86 5.98 -18.25 -4.61
C ARG A 86 6.68 -17.79 -3.33
N GLN A 87 7.16 -16.55 -3.32
CA GLN A 87 7.81 -15.92 -2.18
C GLN A 87 6.88 -15.86 -0.97
N LEU A 88 5.65 -15.39 -1.13
CA LEU A 88 4.64 -15.33 -0.06
C LEU A 88 4.16 -16.70 0.41
N THR A 89 4.28 -17.74 -0.42
CA THR A 89 3.98 -19.12 -0.01
C THR A 89 5.11 -19.66 0.87
N ALA A 90 6.37 -19.35 0.56
CA ALA A 90 7.53 -19.78 1.33
C ALA A 90 7.71 -18.96 2.63
N VAL A 91 7.58 -17.63 2.53
CA VAL A 91 7.74 -16.67 3.62
C VAL A 91 6.49 -15.78 3.63
N PRO A 92 5.46 -16.11 4.44
CA PRO A 92 4.17 -15.44 4.40
C PRO A 92 4.18 -14.10 5.16
N TYR A 93 5.19 -13.27 4.92
CA TYR A 93 5.32 -11.93 5.49
C TYR A 93 5.66 -10.94 4.38
N ALA A 94 5.06 -9.75 4.48
CA ALA A 94 5.30 -8.67 3.54
C ALA A 94 5.28 -7.31 4.21
N SER A 95 5.82 -6.33 3.49
CA SER A 95 5.65 -4.90 3.75
C SER A 95 5.03 -4.25 2.52
N ALA A 96 4.05 -3.39 2.70
CA ALA A 96 3.44 -2.60 1.64
C ALA A 96 3.52 -1.12 2.00
N THR A 97 4.06 -0.31 1.11
CA THR A 97 4.20 1.15 1.31
C THR A 97 3.41 1.92 0.27
N PHE A 98 2.46 2.74 0.73
CA PHE A 98 1.85 3.82 -0.04
C PHE A 98 2.72 5.06 0.09
N ALA A 99 3.07 5.70 -1.03
CA ALA A 99 3.89 6.90 -1.04
C ALA A 99 3.23 7.99 -1.88
N TRP A 100 2.59 8.94 -1.21
CA TRP A 100 1.94 10.10 -1.82
C TRP A 100 2.87 11.30 -1.70
N ILE A 101 3.93 11.28 -2.50
CA ILE A 101 5.02 12.27 -2.45
C ILE A 101 4.52 13.72 -2.52
N PRO A 102 3.56 14.09 -3.39
CA PRO A 102 3.05 15.46 -3.45
C PRO A 102 2.37 15.93 -2.16
N ASN A 103 1.85 15.01 -1.34
CA ASN A 103 1.17 15.31 -0.08
C ASN A 103 2.10 15.17 1.13
N ALA A 104 3.37 14.83 0.93
CA ALA A 104 4.30 14.46 1.99
C ALA A 104 3.79 13.32 2.91
N HIS A 105 2.88 12.46 2.41
CA HIS A 105 2.31 11.35 3.16
C HIS A 105 2.92 10.01 2.73
N GLN A 106 3.22 9.16 3.71
CA GLN A 106 3.64 7.78 3.48
C GLN A 106 3.04 6.87 4.55
N VAL A 107 2.49 5.72 4.15
CA VAL A 107 2.00 4.70 5.07
C VAL A 107 2.61 3.36 4.74
N THR A 108 3.15 2.69 5.75
CA THR A 108 3.70 1.33 5.62
C THR A 108 2.91 0.36 6.49
N VAL A 109 2.30 -0.63 5.85
CA VAL A 109 1.65 -1.76 6.53
C VAL A 109 2.56 -2.98 6.41
N ARG A 110 2.77 -3.70 7.52
CA ARG A 110 3.58 -4.93 7.55
C ARG A 110 2.83 -6.00 8.30
N GLY A 111 2.94 -7.23 7.83
CA GLY A 111 2.26 -8.32 8.51
C GLY A 111 2.36 -9.64 7.76
N ARG A 112 1.66 -10.62 8.33
CA ARG A 112 1.46 -11.91 7.70
C ARG A 112 0.55 -11.75 6.48
N VAL A 113 0.82 -12.49 5.42
CA VAL A 113 -0.03 -12.51 4.22
C VAL A 113 -0.83 -13.79 4.17
N GLU A 114 -2.12 -13.65 3.93
CA GLU A 114 -3.07 -14.76 3.79
C GLU A 114 -3.73 -14.72 2.42
N ARG A 115 -4.12 -15.89 1.91
CA ARG A 115 -4.87 -15.96 0.65
C ARG A 115 -6.30 -15.54 0.92
N ALA A 116 -6.81 -14.60 0.12
CA ALA A 116 -8.23 -14.28 0.13
C ALA A 116 -9.08 -15.53 -0.18
N GLY A 117 -10.29 -15.58 0.39
CA GLY A 117 -11.24 -16.66 0.13
C GLY A 117 -11.58 -16.80 -1.36
N ALA A 118 -11.94 -18.00 -1.79
CA ALA A 118 -12.25 -18.29 -3.19
C ALA A 118 -13.40 -17.41 -3.74
N ALA A 119 -14.41 -17.12 -2.90
CA ALA A 119 -15.52 -16.24 -3.24
C ALA A 119 -15.06 -14.80 -3.56
N VAL A 120 -14.20 -14.22 -2.71
CA VAL A 120 -13.63 -12.88 -2.91
C VAL A 120 -12.82 -12.81 -4.22
N THR A 121 -12.08 -13.88 -4.52
CA THR A 121 -11.30 -13.97 -5.75
C THR A 121 -12.20 -14.05 -6.99
N ALA A 122 -13.26 -14.85 -6.94
CA ALA A 122 -14.21 -15.02 -8.04
C ALA A 122 -14.98 -13.72 -8.34
N GLU A 123 -15.44 -13.03 -7.29
CA GLU A 123 -16.11 -11.74 -7.40
C GLU A 123 -15.21 -10.70 -8.10
N TYR A 124 -13.97 -10.56 -7.63
CA TYR A 124 -13.02 -9.63 -8.24
C TYR A 124 -12.68 -9.99 -9.70
N TRP A 125 -12.55 -11.28 -10.03
CA TRP A 125 -12.32 -11.70 -11.41
C TRP A 125 -13.48 -11.30 -12.33
N SER A 126 -14.72 -11.46 -11.84
CA SER A 126 -15.93 -11.10 -12.60
C SER A 126 -16.09 -9.60 -12.86
N SER A 127 -15.50 -8.75 -12.00
CA SER A 127 -15.58 -7.30 -12.14
C SER A 127 -14.56 -6.71 -13.12
N ARG A 128 -13.64 -7.51 -13.68
CA ARG A 128 -12.61 -7.01 -14.60
C ARG A 128 -13.18 -6.78 -16.02
N PRO A 129 -12.81 -5.66 -16.68
CA PRO A 129 -13.12 -5.44 -18.10
C PRO A 129 -12.60 -6.58 -18.99
N ARG A 130 -13.31 -6.86 -20.09
CA ARG A 130 -12.93 -7.86 -21.09
C ARG A 130 -12.03 -7.29 -22.18
#